data_AF-A0A1G1R2X5-F1
#
_entry.id   AF-A0A1G1R2X5-F1
#
_cell.length_a   1.000
_cell.length_b   1.000
_cell.length_c   1.000
_cell.angle_alpha   90.00
_cell.angle_beta   90.00
_cell.angle_gamma   90.00
#
_symmetry.space_group_name_H-M   'P 1'
#
loop_
_entity.id
_entity.type
_entity.pdbx_description
1 polymer ?
#
loop_
_entity_poly.entity_id
_entity_poly.type
_entity_poly.pdbx_seq_one_letter_code
_entity_poly.pdbx_strand_id
1 'polypeptide(L)' 'MNASNITKQELALKLSQLEELKKSLPSYKDRQCGVFKHNDSVELWERIEELEEEIEDLRNAKAQNRLK' A
#
# COMPACT_ATOMS: atom_id res chain seq x y z
N MET A 1 -4.79 2.89 -25.10
CA MET A 1 -5.32 2.58 -23.75
C MET A 1 -5.60 3.92 -23.06
N ASN A 2 -6.73 4.08 -22.37
CA ASN A 2 -7.07 5.35 -21.71
C ASN A 2 -6.27 5.49 -20.39
N ALA A 3 -5.91 6.72 -20.00
CA ALA A 3 -5.15 6.98 -18.77
C ALA A 3 -5.88 6.48 -17.50
N SER A 4 -7.22 6.55 -17.49
CA SER A 4 -8.06 6.10 -16.36
C SER A 4 -7.95 4.59 -16.07
N ASN A 5 -7.76 3.77 -17.09
CA ASN A 5 -7.63 2.32 -16.98
C ASN A 5 -6.23 1.94 -16.51
N ILE A 6 -5.21 2.70 -16.91
CA ILE A 6 -3.83 2.53 -16.44
C ILE A 6 -3.77 2.80 -14.93
N THR A 7 -4.33 3.93 -14.46
CA THR A 7 -4.36 4.27 -13.03
C THR A 7 -5.13 3.25 -12.19
N LYS A 8 -6.19 2.64 -12.72
CA LYS A 8 -6.95 1.58 -12.01
C LYS A 8 -6.14 0.29 -11.86
N GLN A 9 -5.44 -0.12 -12.93
CA GLN A 9 -4.60 -1.33 -12.89
C GLN A 9 -3.41 -1.14 -11.96
N GLU A 10 -2.77 0.03 -12.02
CA GLU A 10 -1.66 0.38 -11.14
C GLU A 10 -2.07 0.40 -9.67
N LEU A 11 -3.20 1.06 -9.35
CA LEU A 11 -3.74 1.06 -7.99
C LEU A 11 -4.05 -0.36 -7.48
N ALA A 12 -4.64 -1.22 -8.32
CA ALA A 12 -4.92 -2.60 -7.95
C ALA A 12 -3.63 -3.39 -7.68
N LEU A 13 -2.61 -3.23 -8.53
CA LEU A 13 -1.31 -3.88 -8.35
C LEU A 13 -0.65 -3.46 -7.03
N LYS A 14 -0.61 -2.15 -6.74
CA LYS A 14 -0.01 -1.61 -5.52
C LYS A 14 -0.76 -2.08 -4.26
N LEU A 15 -2.09 -2.13 -4.31
CA LEU A 15 -2.91 -2.69 -3.22
C LEU A 15 -2.60 -4.17 -2.98
N SER A 16 -2.47 -4.98 -4.03
CA SER A 16 -2.09 -6.40 -3.89
C SER A 16 -0.69 -6.56 -3.29
N GLN A 17 0.30 -5.77 -3.75
CA GLN A 17 1.65 -5.78 -3.19
C GLN A 17 1.66 -5.43 -1.70
N LEU A 18 0.90 -4.40 -1.31
CA LEU A 18 0.77 -3.99 0.08
C LEU A 18 0.14 -5.11 0.94
N GLU A 19 -0.92 -5.76 0.43
CA GLU A 19 -1.59 -6.84 1.15
C GLU A 19 -0.68 -8.07 1.33
N GLU A 20 0.05 -8.45 0.31
CA GLU A 20 1.02 -9.55 0.37
C GLU A 20 2.15 -9.24 1.37
N LEU A 21 2.69 -8.02 1.33
CA LEU A 21 3.74 -7.59 2.25
C LEU A 21 3.24 -7.64 3.71
N LYS A 22 2.06 -7.09 3.98
CA LYS A 22 1.43 -7.14 5.32
C LYS A 22 1.18 -8.56 5.81
N LYS A 23 0.80 -9.49 4.92
CA LYS A 23 0.64 -10.91 5.27
C LYS A 23 1.96 -11.60 5.57
N SER A 24 3.03 -11.21 4.90
CA SER A 24 4.37 -11.77 5.10
C SER A 24 5.04 -11.29 6.39
N LEU A 25 4.54 -10.21 7.00
CA LEU A 25 5.08 -9.57 8.19
C LEU A 25 4.32 -10.03 9.45
N PRO A 26 4.83 -11.02 10.22
CA PRO A 26 4.23 -11.39 11.49
C PRO A 26 4.22 -10.21 12.49
N SER A 27 5.21 -9.30 12.44
CA SER A 27 5.22 -8.08 13.26
C SER A 27 4.07 -7.12 12.93
N TYR A 28 3.49 -7.22 11.72
CA TYR A 28 2.33 -6.41 11.33
C TYR A 28 1.09 -6.81 12.13
N LYS A 29 0.85 -8.13 12.30
CA LYS A 29 -0.24 -8.65 13.13
C LYS A 29 -0.04 -8.32 14.61
N ASP A 30 1.20 -8.45 15.07
CA ASP A 30 1.67 -8.06 16.39
C ASP A 30 1.31 -6.59 16.73
N ARG A 31 1.60 -5.67 15.80
CA ARG A 31 1.24 -4.25 15.94
C ARG A 31 -0.27 -4.03 16.07
N GLN A 32 -1.09 -4.81 15.39
CA GLN A 32 -2.56 -4.71 15.45
C GLN A 32 -3.15 -5.21 16.77
N CYS A 33 -2.55 -6.24 17.38
CA CYS A 33 -3.04 -6.83 18.62
C CYS A 33 -2.32 -6.32 19.88
N GLY A 34 -1.38 -5.38 19.75
CA GLY A 34 -0.62 -4.81 20.87
C GLY A 34 0.38 -5.79 21.49
N VAL A 35 0.77 -6.83 20.75
CA VAL A 35 1.73 -7.85 21.18
C VAL A 35 2.99 -7.66 20.35
N PHE A 36 4.17 -7.56 20.96
CA PHE A 36 5.43 -7.32 20.24
C PHE A 36 6.35 -8.53 20.36
N LYS A 37 6.06 -9.61 19.63
CA LYS A 37 6.81 -10.86 19.67
C LYS A 37 7.79 -10.99 18.52
N HIS A 38 7.46 -10.43 17.38
CA HIS A 38 8.25 -10.47 16.15
C HIS A 38 8.83 -9.08 15.87
N ASN A 39 10.04 -9.09 15.32
CA ASN A 39 10.72 -7.88 14.87
C ASN A 39 11.17 -8.10 13.43
N ASP A 40 10.32 -7.70 12.49
CA ASP A 40 10.66 -7.77 11.07
C ASP A 40 11.64 -6.65 10.70
N SER A 41 12.27 -6.77 9.52
CA SER A 41 13.22 -5.77 9.03
C SER A 41 12.57 -4.39 8.91
N VAL A 42 13.32 -3.35 9.30
CA VAL A 42 12.93 -1.95 9.13
C VAL A 42 12.63 -1.64 7.66
N GLU A 43 13.41 -2.19 6.72
CA GLU A 43 13.23 -1.99 5.28
C GLU A 43 11.85 -2.44 4.78
N LEU A 44 11.27 -3.48 5.40
CA LEU A 44 9.93 -3.96 5.02
C LEU A 44 8.83 -3.03 5.52
N TRP A 45 9.06 -2.36 6.65
CA TRP A 45 8.16 -1.33 7.18
C TRP A 45 8.24 -0.05 6.36
N GLU A 46 9.44 0.41 6.03
CA GLU A 46 9.64 1.53 5.10
C GLU A 46 8.94 1.25 3.76
N ARG A 47 9.05 0.01 3.25
CA ARG A 47 8.37 -0.36 2.01
C ARG A 47 6.84 -0.36 2.12
N ILE A 48 6.28 -0.69 3.29
CA ILE A 48 4.84 -0.55 3.54
C ILE A 48 4.43 0.91 3.47
N GLU A 49 5.18 1.80 4.12
CA GLU A 49 4.87 3.23 4.20
C GLU A 49 4.94 3.87 2.79
N GLU A 50 5.98 3.56 2.02
CA GLU A 50 6.10 3.97 0.61
C GLU A 50 4.89 3.52 -0.23
N LEU A 51 4.49 2.24 -0.11
CA LEU A 51 3.35 1.71 -0.86
C LEU A 51 2.03 2.39 -0.46
N GLU A 52 1.87 2.73 0.82
CA GLU A 52 0.69 3.47 1.30
C GLU A 52 0.65 4.90 0.74
N GLU A 53 1.79 5.59 0.69
CA GLU A 53 1.91 6.92 0.08
C GLU A 53 1.62 6.88 -1.43
N GLU A 54 2.24 5.96 -2.17
CA GLU A 54 2.02 5.78 -3.61
C GLU A 54 0.52 5.52 -3.92
N ILE A 55 -0.15 4.70 -3.10
CA ILE A 55 -1.59 4.41 -3.25
C ILE A 55 -2.44 5.66 -3.02
N GLU A 56 -2.09 6.46 -2.02
CA GLU A 56 -2.81 7.68 -1.69
C GLU A 56 -2.64 8.74 -2.79
N ASP A 57 -1.43 8.90 -3.33
CA ASP A 57 -1.17 9.75 -4.47
C ASP A 57 -1.98 9.33 -5.71
N LEU A 58 -2.04 8.03 -6.01
CA LEU A 58 -2.85 7.50 -7.11
C LEU A 58 -4.35 7.76 -6.91
N ARG A 59 -4.84 7.69 -5.66
CA ARG A 59 -6.24 8.03 -5.32
C ARG A 59 -6.51 9.52 -5.50
N ASN A 60 -5.59 10.37 -5.07
CA ASN A 60 -5.70 11.83 -5.18
C ASN A 60 -5.60 12.30 -6.63
N ALA A 61 -4.68 11.74 -7.42
CA ALA A 61 -4.60 11.99 -8.86
C ALA A 61 -5.90 11.61 -9.58
N LYS A 62 -6.56 10.52 -9.15
CA LYS A 62 -7.88 10.12 -9.67
C LYS A 62 -9.00 11.08 -9.24
N ALA A 63 -8.97 11.57 -7.99
CA ALA A 63 -9.95 12.54 -7.50
C ALA A 63 -9.88 13.87 -8.27
N GLN A 64 -8.67 14.38 -8.51
CA GLN A 64 -8.43 15.61 -9.27
C GLN A 64 -8.85 15.49 -10.75
N ASN A 65 -8.62 14.33 -11.38
CA ASN A 65 -9.08 14.08 -12.76
C ASN A 65 -10.60 13.92 -12.89
N ARG A 66 -11.34 13.73 -11.79
CA ARG A 66 -12.79 13.59 -11.79
C ARG A 66 -13.53 14.93 -11.59
N LEU A 67 -12.80 15.98 -11.20
CA LEU A 67 -13.30 17.33 -10.93
C LEU A 67 -13.06 18.33 -12.09
N LYS A 68 -12.38 17.91 -13.16
CA LYS A 68 -12.19 18.68 -14.41
C LYS A 68 -13.12 18.14 -15.49
#